data_AF-A0A5K0VX23-F1
#
_entry.id   AF-A0A5K0VX23-F1
#
_cell.length_a   1.000
_cell.length_b   1.000
_cell.length_c   1.000
_cell.angle_alpha   90.00
_cell.angle_beta   90.00
_cell.angle_gamma   90.00
#
_symmetry.space_group_name_H-M   'P 1'
#
loop_
_entity.id
_entity.type
_entity.pdbx_description
1 polymer ?
#
loop_
_entity_poly.entity_id
_entity_poly.type
_entity_poly.pdbx_seq_one_letter_code
_entity_poly.pdbx_strand_id
1 'polypeptide(L)'
;VAIELPYALIQALIYGVIVYAMIGFEWTAAKFFWYIFFMYFTFLYFTFYGMMAVAVTPNHHIAAIISSAFYAIWNLFSGFVIARP
;
A
#
# COMPACT_ATOMS: atom_id res chain seq x y z
N VAL A 1 -12.71 -8.13 7.46
CA VAL A 1 -12.57 -7.68 6.05
C VAL A 1 -13.49 -6.51 5.71
N ALA A 2 -14.82 -6.62 5.81
CA ALA A 2 -15.72 -5.52 5.39
C ALA A 2 -15.49 -4.19 6.16
N ILE A 3 -15.10 -4.27 7.44
CA ILE A 3 -14.76 -3.08 8.25
C ILE A 3 -13.49 -2.38 7.78
N GLU A 4 -12.55 -3.08 7.14
CA GLU A 4 -11.28 -2.48 6.70
C GLU A 4 -11.45 -1.60 5.48
N LEU A 5 -12.49 -1.83 4.66
CA LEU A 5 -12.78 -1.01 3.49
C LEU A 5 -12.98 0.48 3.85
N PRO A 6 -13.91 0.86 4.74
CA PRO A 6 -14.09 2.26 5.12
C PRO A 6 -12.88 2.84 5.85
N TYR A 7 -12.20 2.06 6.70
CA TYR A 7 -11.00 2.53 7.40
C TYR A 7 -9.85 2.81 6.43
N ALA A 8 -9.55 1.89 5.51
CA ALA A 8 -8.52 2.08 4.49
C ALA A 8 -8.87 3.24 3.55
N LEU A 9 -10.16 3.48 3.28
CA LEU A 9 -10.60 4.59 2.44
C LEU A 9 -10.36 5.94 3.10
N ILE A 10 -10.73 6.07 4.37
CA ILE A 10 -10.45 7.29 5.17
C ILE A 10 -8.93 7.49 5.29
N GLN A 11 -8.18 6.43 5.56
CA GLN A 11 -6.72 6.49 5.67
C GLN A 11 -6.06 6.92 4.35
N ALA A 12 -6.48 6.35 3.22
CA ALA A 12 -5.97 6.71 1.90
C ALA A 12 -6.32 8.15 1.52
N LEU A 13 -7.50 8.65 1.90
CA LEU A 13 -7.88 10.04 1.69
C LEU A 13 -7.01 11.00 2.50
N ILE A 14 -6.87 10.77 3.81
CA ILE A 14 -6.08 11.66 4.68
C ILE A 14 -4.62 11.66 4.25
N TYR A 15 -4.01 10.47 4.12
CA TYR A 15 -2.62 10.35 3.73
C TYR A 15 -2.39 10.86 2.30
N GLY A 16 -3.25 10.46 1.37
CA GLY A 16 -3.11 10.82 -0.03
C GLY A 16 -3.22 12.31 -0.28
N VAL A 17 -4.17 13.01 0.35
CA VAL A 17 -4.32 14.47 0.21
C VAL A 17 -3.09 15.21 0.73
N ILE A 18 -2.55 14.81 1.89
CA ILE A 18 -1.37 15.45 2.48
C ILE A 18 -0.15 15.25 1.57
N VAL A 19 0.12 14.01 1.16
CA VAL A 19 1.30 13.70 0.36
C VAL A 19 1.21 14.31 -1.04
N TYR A 20 0.04 14.28 -1.68
CA TYR A 20 -0.17 14.90 -2.98
C TYR A 20 0.12 16.41 -2.96
N ALA A 21 -0.30 17.10 -1.89
CA ALA A 21 -0.01 18.51 -1.68
C ALA A 21 1.48 18.77 -1.42
N MET A 22 2.14 17.93 -0.62
CA MET A 22 3.57 18.08 -0.28
C MET A 22 4.52 17.85 -1.47
N ILE A 23 4.18 16.92 -2.36
CA ILE A 23 5.00 16.65 -3.56
C ILE A 23 4.87 17.80 -4.58
N GLY A 24 3.81 18.59 -4.51
CA GLY A 24 3.55 19.69 -5.45
C GLY A 24 3.04 19.18 -6.80
N PHE A 25 2.28 18.08 -6.82
CA PHE A 25 1.67 17.58 -8.05
C PHE A 25 0.66 18.55 -8.64
N GLU A 26 0.46 18.48 -9.96
CA GLU A 26 -0.53 19.30 -10.66
C GLU A 26 -1.95 18.98 -10.22
N TRP A 27 -2.62 19.96 -9.62
CA TRP A 27 -4.00 19.88 -9.17
C TRP A 27 -4.99 19.79 -10.32
N THR A 28 -5.10 18.60 -10.90
CA THR A 28 -6.15 18.23 -11.85
C THR A 28 -6.99 17.12 -11.23
N ALA A 29 -8.32 17.27 -11.27
CA ALA A 29 -9.22 16.30 -10.64
C ALA A 29 -8.95 14.87 -11.11
N ALA A 30 -8.69 14.68 -12.41
CA ALA A 30 -8.35 13.38 -12.97
C ALA A 30 -7.09 12.75 -12.33
N LYS A 31 -5.97 13.48 -12.25
CA LYS A 31 -4.72 12.96 -11.65
C LYS A 31 -4.86 12.73 -10.15
N PHE A 32 -5.58 13.62 -9.47
CA PHE A 32 -5.86 13.48 -8.04
C PHE A 32 -6.69 12.22 -7.74
N PHE A 33 -7.80 11.99 -8.45
CA PHE A 33 -8.61 10.78 -8.28
C PHE A 33 -7.85 9.51 -8.64
N TRP A 34 -7.03 9.55 -9.71
CA TRP A 34 -6.15 8.43 -10.03
C TRP A 34 -5.14 8.13 -8.93
N TYR A 35 -4.51 9.16 -8.36
CA TYR A 35 -3.58 9.00 -7.25
C TYR A 35 -4.25 8.38 -6.02
N ILE A 36 -5.42 8.89 -5.62
CA ILE A 36 -6.20 8.35 -4.50
C ILE A 36 -6.65 6.90 -4.77
N PHE A 37 -7.08 6.61 -5.99
CA PHE A 37 -7.46 5.26 -6.41
C PHE A 37 -6.28 4.29 -6.23
N PHE A 38 -5.12 4.59 -6.82
CA PHE A 38 -3.96 3.73 -6.67
C PHE A 38 -3.53 3.59 -5.20
N MET A 39 -3.50 4.70 -4.44
CA MET A 39 -3.13 4.65 -3.03
C MET A 39 -4.08 3.77 -2.20
N TYR A 40 -5.39 3.89 -2.41
CA TYR A 40 -6.39 3.08 -1.71
C TYR A 40 -6.23 1.58 -1.99
N PHE A 41 -6.08 1.20 -3.26
CA PHE A 41 -5.89 -0.20 -3.63
C PHE A 41 -4.54 -0.76 -3.14
N THR A 42 -3.49 0.05 -3.12
CA THR A 42 -2.20 -0.33 -2.53
C THR A 42 -2.35 -0.61 -1.03
N PHE A 43 -3.03 0.26 -0.26
CA PHE A 43 -3.27 0.03 1.16
C PHE A 43 -4.12 -1.21 1.43
N LEU A 44 -5.18 -1.44 0.64
CA LEU A 44 -5.96 -2.67 0.75
C LEU A 44 -5.13 -3.92 0.47
N TYR A 45 -4.34 -3.91 -0.60
CA TYR A 45 -3.46 -5.03 -0.96
C TYR A 45 -2.50 -5.38 0.18
N PHE A 46 -1.83 -4.38 0.76
CA PHE A 46 -0.91 -4.60 1.87
C PHE A 46 -1.62 -5.12 3.14
N THR A 47 -2.79 -4.58 3.45
CA THR A 47 -3.57 -4.99 4.64
C THR A 47 -4.06 -6.43 4.52
N PHE A 48 -4.65 -6.79 3.37
CA PHE A 48 -5.14 -8.14 3.12
C PHE A 48 -4.01 -9.17 3.06
N TYR A 49 -2.88 -8.81 2.46
CA TYR A 49 -1.69 -9.66 2.47
C TYR A 49 -1.16 -9.86 3.90
N GLY A 50 -1.10 -8.80 4.71
CA GLY A 50 -0.68 -8.90 6.11
C GLY A 50 -1.57 -9.83 6.92
N MET A 51 -2.90 -9.71 6.77
CA MET A 51 -3.85 -10.63 7.41
C MET A 51 -3.68 -12.08 6.94
N MET A 52 -3.47 -12.30 5.64
CA MET A 52 -3.21 -13.65 5.11
C MET A 52 -1.93 -14.24 5.72
N ALA A 53 -0.84 -13.46 5.76
CA ALA A 53 0.43 -13.93 6.32
C ALA A 53 0.32 -14.30 7.81
N VAL A 54 -0.45 -13.53 8.59
CA VAL A 54 -0.76 -13.86 9.99
C VAL A 54 -1.62 -15.12 10.09
N ALA A 55 -2.60 -15.32 9.21
CA ALA A 55 -3.47 -16.49 9.25
C ALA A 55 -2.75 -17.81 8.88
N VAL A 56 -1.75 -17.73 7.99
CA VAL A 56 -0.99 -18.90 7.51
C VAL A 56 0.13 -19.31 8.46
N THR A 57 0.59 -18.40 9.32
CA THR A 57 1.73 -18.65 10.21
C THR A 57 1.29 -18.93 11.64
N PRO A 58 2.01 -19.80 12.37
CA PRO A 58 1.65 -20.16 13.75
C PRO A 58 1.98 -19.06 14.77
N ASN A 59 2.73 -18.01 14.38
CA ASN A 59 3.17 -16.95 15.29
C ASN A 59 3.30 -15.60 14.54
N HIS A 60 2.81 -14.52 15.17
CA HIS A 60 2.91 -13.15 14.66
C HIS A 60 4.34 -12.69 14.35
N HIS A 61 5.33 -13.15 15.13
CA HIS A 61 6.74 -12.82 14.84
C HIS A 61 7.21 -13.42 13.50
N ILE A 62 6.77 -14.64 13.19
CA ILE A 62 7.11 -15.32 11.93
C ILE A 62 6.34 -14.66 10.78
N ALA A 63 5.07 -14.30 10.98
CA ALA A 63 4.27 -13.54 10.03
C ALA A 63 4.98 -12.26 9.57
N ALA A 64 5.48 -11.46 10.54
CA ALA A 64 6.15 -10.19 10.26
C ALA A 64 7.46 -10.38 9.48
N ILE A 65 8.23 -11.43 9.78
CA ILE A 65 9.47 -11.75 9.06
C ILE A 65 9.15 -12.12 7.60
N ILE A 66 8.15 -12.99 7.38
CA ILE A 66 7.80 -13.44 6.03
C ILE A 66 7.22 -12.28 5.21
N SER A 67 6.33 -11.47 5.78
CA SER A 67 5.76 -10.32 5.08
C SER A 67 6.83 -9.29 4.71
N SER A 68 7.75 -8.97 5.64
CA SER A 68 8.82 -8.00 5.37
C SER A 68 9.82 -8.50 4.31
N ALA A 69 10.17 -9.79 4.32
CA ALA A 69 10.99 -10.41 3.29
C ALA A 69 10.32 -10.34 1.90
N PHE A 70 9.01 -10.62 1.83
CA PHE A 70 8.27 -10.54 0.58
C PHE A 70 8.18 -9.10 0.05
N TYR A 71 7.94 -8.12 0.93
CA TYR A 71 7.95 -6.70 0.55
C TYR A 71 9.31 -6.23 0.07
N ALA A 72 10.41 -6.73 0.64
CA ALA A 72 11.76 -6.42 0.19
C ALA A 72 12.02 -6.94 -1.23
N ILE A 73 11.62 -8.18 -1.52
CA ILE A 73 11.71 -8.76 -2.87
C ILE A 73 10.86 -7.96 -3.86
N TRP A 74 9.62 -7.64 -3.49
CA TRP A 74 8.73 -6.84 -4.34
C TRP A 74 9.33 -5.47 -4.67
N ASN A 75 9.90 -4.77 -3.67
CA ASN A 75 10.56 -3.48 -3.88
C ASN A 75 11.82 -3.58 -4.74
N LEU A 76 12.57 -4.68 -4.64
CA LEU A 76 13.77 -4.89 -5.45
C LEU A 76 13.43 -5.00 -6.95
N PHE A 77 12.35 -5.72 -7.26
CA PHE A 77 11.89 -5.93 -8.63
C PHE A 77 10.90 -4.89 -9.14
N SER A 78 10.48 -3.91 -8.33
CA SER A 78 9.45 -2.92 -8.71
C SER A 78 9.91 -1.92 -9.79
N GLY A 79 11.18 -1.98 -10.22
CA GLY A 79 11.73 -1.12 -11.26
C GLY A 79 12.36 0.17 -10.74
N PHE A 80 12.22 0.47 -9.44
CA PHE A 80 12.83 1.64 -8.81
C PHE A 80 14.28 1.38 -8.38
N VAL A 81 14.54 0.25 -7.70
CA VAL A 81 15.89 -0.10 -7.19
C VAL A 81 16.74 -0.75 -8.28
N ILE A 82 16.16 -1.69 -9.02
CA ILE A 82 16.77 -2.26 -10.23
C ILE A 82 16.00 -1.73 -11.42
N ALA A 83 16.63 -0.85 -12.21
CA ALA A 83 16.07 -0.38 -13.47
C ALA A 83 15.83 -1.60 -14.38
N ARG A 84 14.58 -1.81 -14.77
CA ARG A 84 14.25 -2.82 -15.78
C ARG A 84 14.71 -2.28 -17.15
N PRO A 85 15.31 -3.12 -18.03
CA PRO A 85 15.69 -2.71 -19.38
C PRO A 85 14.52 -2.17 -20.20
#